data_AF-A0A3A8GB77-F1
#
_entry.id   AF-A0A3A8GB77-F1
#
_cell.length_a   1.000
_cell.length_b   1.000
_cell.length_c   1.000
_cell.angle_alpha   90.00
_cell.angle_beta   90.00
_cell.angle_gamma   90.00
#
_symmetry.space_group_name_H-M   'P 1'
#
loop_
_entity.id
_entity.type
_entity.pdbx_description
1 polymer ?
#
loop_
_entity_poly.entity_id
_entity_poly.type
_entity_poly.pdbx_seq_one_letter_code
_entity_poly.pdbx_strand_id
1 'polypeptide(L)'
;MKVGARFKLASYKADGSASNETPWSNNLVLNSGLARMSSGTWIDRCVVGSGNSQPIPEQVALDNFLAKTATITNSVPIISTTAPYYYGVRVTWRFAEGVAAGNISEVGLGWGDNNLWNRALIKDTSGSPATITVLSDEYLDVISEVRLYPSSGNASFNLIDGENIISEHTVTSLPCVPGNPGAVFEKIEAPYLYIYNGAAGTSINALPTGTESSVNSVVTTYPTQTSVKSVFSIDLTSANMQHKSLKLGYAGLFLRSNSLFNIIGYKMELTPPITKTSDQKMSYTFELSWGRYS
;
A
#
# COMPACT_ATOMS: atom_id res chain seq x y z
N MET A 1 -0.38 -9.48 1.43
CA MET A 1 0.58 -8.36 1.58
C MET A 1 0.55 -7.81 3.00
N LYS A 2 1.61 -7.17 3.48
CA LYS A 2 1.59 -6.41 4.74
C LYS A 2 1.81 -4.92 4.51
N VAL A 3 1.36 -4.06 5.42
CA VAL A 3 1.54 -2.61 5.38
C VAL A 3 2.02 -2.08 6.73
N GLY A 4 2.91 -1.10 6.71
CA GLY A 4 3.44 -0.44 7.91
C GLY A 4 3.97 0.95 7.60
N ALA A 5 4.40 1.65 8.63
CA ALA A 5 5.04 2.94 8.51
C ALA A 5 6.04 3.20 9.64
N ARG A 6 6.88 4.21 9.46
CA ARG A 6 7.70 4.75 10.53
C ARG A 6 7.75 6.26 10.45
N PHE A 7 8.06 6.90 11.56
CA PHE A 7 8.02 8.36 11.70
C PHE A 7 9.31 8.90 12.26
N LYS A 8 9.66 10.11 11.83
CA LYS A 8 10.71 10.95 12.38
C LYS A 8 10.15 12.36 12.50
N LEU A 9 10.38 13.03 13.62
CA LEU A 9 9.90 14.39 13.85
C LEU A 9 11.09 15.34 13.93
N ALA A 10 10.93 16.54 13.38
CA ALA A 10 11.90 17.61 13.51
C ALA A 10 11.18 18.96 13.65
N SER A 11 11.55 19.75 14.66
CA SER A 11 11.09 21.12 14.81
C SER A 11 12.14 22.11 14.30
N TYR A 12 11.67 23.24 13.78
CA TYR A 12 12.51 24.23 13.14
C TYR A 12 12.09 25.64 13.51
N LYS A 13 13.05 26.55 13.64
CA LYS A 13 12.79 27.98 13.72
C LYS A 13 12.41 28.54 12.35
N ALA A 14 11.88 29.77 12.34
CA ALA A 14 11.51 30.48 11.11
C ALA A 14 12.67 30.62 10.10
N ASP A 15 13.92 30.62 10.56
CA ASP A 15 15.12 30.65 9.70
C ASP A 15 15.48 29.29 9.06
N GLY A 16 14.74 28.22 9.40
CA GLY A 16 14.94 26.86 8.89
C GLY A 16 15.99 26.06 9.65
N SER A 17 16.57 26.58 10.73
CA SER A 17 17.47 25.80 11.60
C SER A 17 16.69 24.77 12.40
N ALA A 18 17.15 23.52 12.37
CA ALA A 18 16.56 22.44 13.16
C ALA A 18 16.83 22.68 14.64
N SER A 19 15.77 22.72 15.45
CA SER A 19 15.86 22.93 16.90
C SER A 19 15.89 21.61 17.65
N ASN A 20 15.07 20.64 17.24
CA ASN A 20 15.02 19.30 17.81
C ASN A 20 14.75 18.27 16.72
N GLU A 21 15.24 17.05 16.89
CA GLU A 21 14.99 15.94 15.97
C GLU A 21 14.94 14.60 16.71
N THR A 22 13.97 13.76 16.35
CA THR A 22 13.81 12.42 16.94
C THR A 22 14.49 11.35 16.08
N PRO A 23 14.81 10.17 16.61
CA PRO A 23 15.08 9.00 15.78
C PRO A 23 13.78 8.48 15.14
N TRP A 24 13.93 7.47 14.26
CA TRP A 24 12.79 6.80 13.64
C TRP A 24 12.04 5.93 14.65
N SER A 25 10.71 6.07 14.69
CA SER A 25 9.80 5.26 15.49
C SER A 25 8.87 4.45 14.58
N ASN A 26 8.75 3.14 14.83
CA ASN A 26 7.82 2.28 14.08
C ASN A 26 6.37 2.51 14.52
N ASN A 27 5.45 2.35 13.58
CA ASN A 27 4.02 2.46 13.85
C ASN A 27 3.38 1.11 14.24
N LEU A 28 2.15 1.20 14.73
CA LEU A 28 1.17 0.14 14.69
C LEU A 28 0.03 0.55 13.75
N VAL A 29 -0.24 -0.24 12.71
CA VAL A 29 -1.44 -0.05 11.87
C VAL A 29 -2.66 -0.56 12.62
N LEU A 30 -3.71 0.24 12.72
CA LEU A 30 -4.90 -0.06 13.52
C LEU A 30 -5.89 -0.95 12.76
N ASN A 31 -6.81 -1.60 13.47
CA ASN A 31 -7.89 -2.41 12.87
C ASN A 31 -8.76 -1.56 11.94
N SER A 32 -9.16 -0.38 12.42
CA SER A 32 -9.90 0.62 11.64
C SER A 32 -9.13 1.07 10.41
N GLY A 33 -7.81 1.23 10.53
CA GLY A 33 -6.92 1.58 9.42
C GLY A 33 -6.88 0.55 8.32
N LEU A 34 -6.68 -0.73 8.66
CA LEU A 34 -6.72 -1.81 7.67
C LEU A 34 -8.10 -1.88 7.00
N ALA A 35 -9.17 -1.74 7.77
CA ALA A 35 -10.54 -1.74 7.25
C ALA A 35 -10.81 -0.54 6.33
N ARG A 36 -10.20 0.62 6.60
CA ARG A 36 -10.40 1.81 5.78
C ARG A 36 -9.89 1.63 4.34
N MET A 37 -8.83 0.85 4.15
CA MET A 37 -8.20 0.63 2.84
C MET A 37 -9.17 -0.04 1.83
N SER A 38 -10.21 -0.74 2.28
CA SER A 38 -11.27 -1.30 1.40
C SER A 38 -12.42 -0.33 1.12
N SER A 39 -12.52 0.79 1.82
CA SER A 39 -13.72 1.66 1.81
C SER A 39 -13.47 3.08 1.33
N GLY A 40 -12.25 3.60 1.39
CA GLY A 40 -11.97 4.97 0.94
C GLY A 40 -10.53 5.41 1.15
N THR A 41 -10.30 6.72 1.12
CA THR A 41 -9.02 7.32 1.48
C THR A 41 -8.65 6.96 2.91
N TRP A 42 -7.48 6.35 3.08
CA TRP A 42 -6.99 5.85 4.37
C TRP A 42 -5.95 6.77 5.01
N ILE A 43 -5.30 7.65 4.23
CA ILE A 43 -4.45 8.72 4.75
C ILE A 43 -4.71 10.00 3.95
N ASP A 44 -5.16 11.05 4.62
CA ASP A 44 -5.27 12.41 4.08
C ASP A 44 -4.63 13.48 4.99
N ARG A 45 -4.21 13.08 6.20
CA ARG A 45 -3.63 13.98 7.20
C ARG A 45 -2.68 13.26 8.14
N CYS A 46 -1.83 14.07 8.78
CA CYS A 46 -1.04 13.71 9.94
C CYS A 46 -1.60 14.38 11.18
N VAL A 47 -1.59 13.67 12.31
CA VAL A 47 -1.98 14.17 13.62
C VAL A 47 -0.87 13.92 14.64
N VAL A 48 -0.74 14.82 15.61
CA VAL A 48 0.21 14.71 16.72
C VAL A 48 -0.51 14.92 18.05
N GLY A 49 0.03 14.34 19.10
CA GLY A 49 -0.57 14.35 20.43
C GLY A 49 0.44 14.15 21.55
N SER A 50 -0.08 14.16 22.78
CA SER A 50 0.71 14.05 24.02
C SER A 50 0.38 12.78 24.84
N GLY A 51 -0.33 11.83 24.24
CA GLY A 51 -0.56 10.51 24.80
C GLY A 51 0.69 9.64 24.85
N ASN A 52 0.73 8.72 25.82
CA ASN A 52 1.86 7.83 26.06
C ASN A 52 1.45 6.36 26.26
N SER A 53 0.16 6.01 26.11
CA SER A 53 -0.24 4.61 26.21
C SER A 53 0.37 3.80 25.07
N GLN A 54 0.72 2.55 25.34
CA GLN A 54 1.20 1.65 24.31
C GLN A 54 0.16 1.51 23.19
N PRO A 55 0.54 1.70 21.92
CA PRO A 55 -0.38 1.50 20.81
C PRO A 55 -0.93 0.07 20.78
N ILE A 56 -2.25 -0.05 20.66
CA ILE A 56 -2.96 -1.34 20.48
C ILE A 56 -3.83 -1.32 19.22
N PRO A 57 -4.09 -2.47 18.57
CA PRO A 57 -4.80 -2.50 17.29
C PRO A 57 -6.23 -1.96 17.33
N GLU A 58 -6.89 -1.99 18.49
CA GLU A 58 -8.29 -1.60 18.70
C GLU A 58 -8.47 -0.08 18.82
N GLN A 59 -7.38 0.69 19.00
CA GLN A 59 -7.45 2.14 19.00
C GLN A 59 -7.93 2.67 17.64
N VAL A 60 -8.56 3.84 17.66
CA VAL A 60 -9.05 4.54 16.46
C VAL A 60 -8.55 5.98 16.37
N ALA A 61 -7.99 6.50 17.46
CA ALA A 61 -7.54 7.88 17.63
C ALA A 61 -6.22 7.94 18.42
N LEU A 62 -5.64 9.14 18.52
CA LEU A 62 -4.60 9.45 19.50
C LEU A 62 -5.20 9.43 20.92
N ASP A 63 -4.38 9.20 21.96
CA ASP A 63 -4.92 9.26 23.33
C ASP A 63 -5.20 10.70 23.73
N ASN A 64 -4.32 11.63 23.35
CA ASN A 64 -4.49 13.04 23.63
C ASN A 64 -4.08 13.88 22.41
N PHE A 65 -5.04 14.07 21.51
CA PHE A 65 -4.89 14.88 20.31
C PHE A 65 -4.46 16.32 20.64
N LEU A 66 -3.45 16.82 19.91
CA LEU A 66 -2.98 18.20 20.02
C LEU A 66 -3.26 18.99 18.74
N ALA A 67 -2.80 18.48 17.59
CA ALA A 67 -2.87 19.19 16.33
C ALA A 67 -2.96 18.24 15.13
N LYS A 68 -3.36 18.79 13.98
CA LYS A 68 -3.38 18.10 12.68
C LYS A 68 -2.83 18.96 11.55
N THR A 69 -2.38 18.31 10.49
CA THR A 69 -2.07 18.95 9.21
C THR A 69 -2.42 18.04 8.04
N ALA A 70 -2.86 18.64 6.93
CA ALA A 70 -2.95 17.98 5.62
C ALA A 70 -1.87 18.50 4.65
N THR A 71 -1.02 19.41 5.10
CA THR A 71 0.00 20.06 4.26
C THR A 71 1.17 19.11 4.03
N ILE A 72 1.35 18.68 2.79
CA ILE A 72 2.51 17.93 2.33
C ILE A 72 3.48 18.90 1.67
N THR A 73 4.72 18.97 2.16
CA THR A 73 5.77 19.82 1.57
C THR A 73 6.75 19.05 0.70
N ASN A 74 6.83 17.73 0.90
CA ASN A 74 7.67 16.85 0.11
C ASN A 74 7.11 15.42 0.08
N SER A 75 7.30 14.72 -1.03
CA SER A 75 6.95 13.31 -1.22
C SER A 75 7.98 12.64 -2.10
N VAL A 76 8.68 11.63 -1.58
CA VAL A 76 9.76 10.94 -2.28
C VAL A 76 9.49 9.43 -2.35
N PRO A 77 9.58 8.80 -3.53
CA PRO A 77 9.49 7.35 -3.68
C PRO A 77 10.56 6.62 -2.85
N ILE A 78 10.18 5.53 -2.18
CA ILE A 78 11.12 4.62 -1.52
C ILE A 78 10.82 3.17 -1.92
N ILE A 79 11.79 2.49 -2.49
CA ILE A 79 11.64 1.11 -2.99
C ILE A 79 12.86 0.29 -2.56
N SER A 80 12.63 -0.92 -2.06
CA SER A 80 13.66 -1.93 -1.90
C SER A 80 13.43 -3.09 -2.87
N THR A 81 14.42 -3.32 -3.72
CA THR A 81 14.42 -4.42 -4.68
C THR A 81 15.08 -5.69 -4.16
N THR A 82 15.48 -5.70 -2.89
CA THR A 82 16.00 -6.86 -2.17
C THR A 82 15.08 -7.22 -1.01
N ALA A 83 15.04 -8.50 -0.65
CA ALA A 83 14.19 -8.98 0.43
C ALA A 83 14.67 -8.42 1.79
N PRO A 84 13.76 -7.98 2.69
CA PRO A 84 12.32 -7.85 2.48
C PRO A 84 12.01 -6.72 1.47
N TYR A 85 11.26 -7.06 0.42
CA TYR A 85 10.84 -6.08 -0.57
C TYR A 85 9.94 -5.07 0.09
N TYR A 86 10.13 -3.80 -0.24
CA TYR A 86 9.12 -2.79 0.06
C TYR A 86 8.93 -1.83 -1.10
N TYR A 87 7.72 -1.32 -1.17
CA TYR A 87 7.30 -0.28 -2.09
C TYR A 87 6.57 0.76 -1.23
N GLY A 88 6.93 2.02 -1.33
CA GLY A 88 6.45 3.01 -0.38
C GLY A 88 6.79 4.43 -0.76
N VAL A 89 6.34 5.35 0.07
CA VAL A 89 6.57 6.79 -0.10
C VAL A 89 7.02 7.40 1.22
N ARG A 90 8.01 8.27 1.15
CA ARG A 90 8.40 9.16 2.25
C ARG A 90 7.67 10.48 2.08
N VAL A 91 6.86 10.88 3.05
CA VAL A 91 6.05 12.11 3.01
C VAL A 91 6.42 13.00 4.19
N THR A 92 6.70 14.28 3.90
CA THR A 92 6.89 15.32 4.92
C THR A 92 5.59 16.09 5.12
N TRP A 93 5.01 15.95 6.30
CA TRP A 93 3.81 16.64 6.74
C TRP A 93 4.20 17.84 7.59
N ARG A 94 3.86 19.05 7.14
CA ARG A 94 4.23 20.29 7.84
C ARG A 94 3.08 20.85 8.65
N PHE A 95 3.30 21.04 9.93
CA PHE A 95 2.48 21.88 10.79
C PHE A 95 3.03 23.30 10.71
N ALA A 96 2.18 24.29 10.50
CA ALA A 96 2.63 25.69 10.48
C ALA A 96 3.18 26.11 11.85
N GLU A 97 3.91 27.22 11.86
CA GLU A 97 4.51 27.79 13.07
C GLU A 97 3.47 27.92 14.20
N GLY A 98 3.83 27.44 15.40
CA GLY A 98 3.00 27.49 16.60
C GLY A 98 1.80 26.54 16.62
N VAL A 99 1.42 25.91 15.49
CA VAL A 99 0.22 25.04 15.42
C VAL A 99 0.38 23.79 16.28
N ALA A 100 1.57 23.21 16.29
CA ALA A 100 1.88 22.01 17.07
C ALA A 100 2.65 22.34 18.36
N ALA A 101 2.61 23.59 18.83
CA ALA A 101 3.33 24.02 20.02
C ALA A 101 2.91 23.19 21.25
N GLY A 102 3.89 22.70 22.01
CA GLY A 102 3.68 21.82 23.15
C GLY A 102 4.57 20.58 23.11
N ASN A 103 4.24 19.63 23.99
CA ASN A 103 4.96 18.37 24.15
C ASN A 103 4.28 17.28 23.31
N ILE A 104 5.02 16.71 22.37
CA ILE A 104 4.52 15.68 21.45
C ILE A 104 5.17 14.34 21.79
N SER A 105 4.35 13.34 22.09
CA SER A 105 4.77 11.96 22.42
C SER A 105 4.08 10.89 21.58
N GLU A 106 3.11 11.27 20.75
CA GLU A 106 2.47 10.36 19.80
C GLU A 106 2.17 11.03 18.46
N VAL A 107 2.07 10.20 17.42
CA VAL A 107 1.81 10.60 16.04
C VAL A 107 0.93 9.57 15.35
N GLY A 108 0.10 10.02 14.42
CA GLY A 108 -0.75 9.16 13.61
C GLY A 108 -1.00 9.73 12.23
N LEU A 109 -1.25 8.84 11.27
CA LEU A 109 -1.81 9.16 9.96
C LEU A 109 -3.23 8.63 9.91
N GLY A 110 -4.13 9.33 9.21
CA GLY A 110 -5.53 8.94 9.18
C GLY A 110 -6.33 9.72 8.14
N TRP A 111 -7.65 9.57 8.24
CA TRP A 111 -8.64 10.23 7.37
C TRP A 111 -9.57 11.17 8.16
N GLY A 112 -9.20 11.47 9.40
CA GLY A 112 -9.96 12.32 10.31
C GLY A 112 -9.20 12.50 11.63
N ASP A 113 -9.69 13.40 12.47
CA ASP A 113 -8.99 13.79 13.70
C ASP A 113 -8.98 12.64 14.71
N ASN A 114 -10.09 11.90 14.79
CA ASN A 114 -10.27 10.70 15.63
C ASN A 114 -10.40 9.42 14.80
N ASN A 115 -9.87 9.43 13.57
CA ASN A 115 -9.98 8.31 12.64
C ASN A 115 -8.62 8.03 12.01
N LEU A 116 -7.89 7.11 12.62
CA LEU A 116 -6.50 6.83 12.28
C LEU A 116 -6.31 5.53 11.53
N TRP A 117 -5.39 5.57 10.58
CA TRP A 117 -4.83 4.40 9.94
C TRP A 117 -3.76 3.75 10.81
N ASN A 118 -2.93 4.57 11.47
CA ASN A 118 -1.91 4.09 12.37
C ASN A 118 -1.70 5.02 13.57
N ARG A 119 -0.97 4.50 14.55
CA ARG A 119 -0.49 5.24 15.70
C ARG A 119 0.94 4.81 16.03
N ALA A 120 1.77 5.75 16.45
CA ALA A 120 3.11 5.48 16.95
C ALA A 120 3.38 6.36 18.17
N LEU A 121 4.11 5.83 19.15
CA LEU A 121 4.76 6.65 20.16
C LEU A 121 6.07 7.18 19.58
N ILE A 122 6.40 8.41 19.94
CA ILE A 122 7.74 8.94 19.73
C ILE A 122 8.68 8.21 20.68
N LYS A 123 9.81 7.74 20.17
CA LYS A 123 10.82 7.00 20.93
C LYS A 123 12.18 7.66 20.82
N ASP A 124 13.00 7.46 21.83
CA ASP A 124 14.43 7.81 21.80
C ASP A 124 15.26 6.73 21.07
N THR A 125 16.58 6.91 21.05
CA THR A 125 17.52 5.99 20.39
C THR A 125 17.61 4.62 21.07
N SER A 126 17.15 4.50 22.32
CA SER A 126 17.04 3.24 23.06
C SER A 126 15.71 2.51 22.79
N GLY A 127 14.77 3.14 22.09
CA GLY A 127 13.44 2.61 21.82
C GLY A 127 12.42 2.87 22.93
N SER A 128 12.77 3.70 23.92
CA SER A 128 11.90 4.08 25.04
C SER A 128 11.00 5.26 24.64
N PRO A 129 9.74 5.34 25.12
CA PRO A 129 8.87 6.49 24.86
C PRO A 129 9.55 7.81 25.22
N ALA A 130 9.51 8.76 24.30
CA ALA A 130 10.14 10.06 24.40
C ALA A 130 9.15 11.17 24.03
N THR A 131 9.57 12.42 24.20
CA THR A 131 8.80 13.60 23.84
C THR A 131 9.69 14.57 23.09
N ILE A 132 9.15 15.23 22.08
CA ILE A 132 9.75 16.41 21.45
C ILE A 132 8.91 17.63 21.83
N THR A 133 9.57 18.70 22.27
CA THR A 133 8.93 19.98 22.56
C THR A 133 9.01 20.86 21.32
N VAL A 134 7.87 21.37 20.88
CA VAL A 134 7.77 22.37 19.81
C VAL A 134 7.41 23.71 20.45
N LEU A 135 8.19 24.76 20.17
CA LEU A 135 7.92 26.10 20.68
C LEU A 135 6.91 26.86 19.81
N SER A 136 6.36 27.96 20.33
CA SER A 136 5.35 28.75 19.62
C SER A 136 5.89 29.46 18.38
N ASP A 137 7.20 29.67 18.31
CA ASP A 137 7.95 30.27 17.19
C ASP A 137 8.60 29.19 16.29
N GLU A 138 8.17 27.93 16.43
CA GLU A 138 8.66 26.81 15.64
C GLU A 138 7.55 26.19 14.79
N TYR A 139 7.94 25.69 13.62
CA TYR A 139 7.12 24.76 12.84
C TYR A 139 7.61 23.33 13.04
N LEU A 140 6.73 22.35 12.81
CA LEU A 140 7.04 20.92 12.95
C LEU A 140 6.90 20.23 11.59
N ASP A 141 7.93 19.48 11.20
CA ASP A 141 7.83 18.48 10.16
C ASP A 141 7.74 17.08 10.77
N VAL A 142 6.69 16.35 10.38
CA VAL A 142 6.60 14.92 10.58
C VAL A 142 6.99 14.24 9.27
N ILE A 143 8.13 13.57 9.27
CA ILE A 143 8.57 12.73 8.15
C ILE A 143 8.04 11.32 8.39
N SER A 144 7.16 10.86 7.51
CA SER A 144 6.63 9.51 7.51
C SER A 144 7.22 8.69 6.36
N GLU A 145 7.42 7.41 6.57
CA GLU A 145 7.65 6.43 5.49
C GLU A 145 6.54 5.40 5.54
N VAL A 146 5.60 5.45 4.58
CA VAL A 146 4.52 4.47 4.46
C VAL A 146 4.95 3.39 3.47
N ARG A 147 4.85 2.12 3.85
CA ARG A 147 5.46 0.99 3.14
C ARG A 147 4.51 -0.18 3.01
N LEU A 148 4.52 -0.79 1.83
CA LEU A 148 3.92 -2.08 1.54
C LEU A 148 5.03 -3.13 1.46
N TYR A 149 4.72 -4.32 1.98
CA TYR A 149 5.59 -5.47 2.03
C TYR A 149 4.91 -6.63 1.30
N PRO A 150 5.04 -6.68 -0.04
CA PRO A 150 4.49 -7.77 -0.84
C PRO A 150 5.35 -9.03 -0.66
N SER A 151 4.70 -10.20 -0.67
CA SER A 151 5.34 -11.50 -0.55
C SER A 151 5.16 -12.31 -1.83
N SER A 152 6.20 -12.99 -2.29
CA SER A 152 6.10 -14.00 -3.34
C SER A 152 5.34 -15.24 -2.85
N GLY A 153 4.84 -16.05 -3.77
CA GLY A 153 4.16 -17.30 -3.43
C GLY A 153 3.97 -18.22 -4.61
N ASN A 154 3.65 -19.49 -4.33
CA ASN A 154 3.23 -20.46 -5.32
C ASN A 154 1.88 -21.03 -4.89
N ALA A 155 1.02 -21.35 -5.86
CA ALA A 155 -0.27 -21.99 -5.61
C ALA A 155 -0.64 -22.91 -6.78
N SER A 156 -1.69 -23.71 -6.58
CA SER A 156 -2.34 -24.49 -7.63
C SER A 156 -3.81 -24.12 -7.73
N PHE A 157 -4.39 -24.25 -8.92
CA PHE A 157 -5.81 -24.07 -9.16
C PHE A 157 -6.30 -24.95 -10.30
N ASN A 158 -7.60 -25.22 -10.31
CA ASN A 158 -8.26 -25.95 -11.37
C ASN A 158 -8.86 -24.95 -12.36
N LEU A 159 -8.59 -25.16 -13.65
CA LEU A 159 -9.37 -24.54 -14.71
C LEU A 159 -10.66 -25.37 -14.86
N ILE A 160 -11.80 -24.68 -14.86
CA ILE A 160 -13.11 -25.31 -14.90
C ILE A 160 -13.94 -24.81 -16.09
N ASP A 161 -14.82 -25.68 -16.59
CA ASP A 161 -15.92 -25.34 -17.50
C ASP A 161 -17.24 -25.77 -16.85
N GLY A 162 -18.01 -24.77 -16.41
CA GLY A 162 -19.11 -24.98 -15.47
C GLY A 162 -18.59 -25.59 -14.16
N GLU A 163 -19.04 -26.80 -13.83
CA GLU A 163 -18.60 -27.55 -12.65
C GLU A 163 -17.47 -28.55 -12.95
N ASN A 164 -17.12 -28.74 -14.23
CA ASN A 164 -16.14 -29.74 -14.65
C ASN A 164 -14.73 -29.17 -14.58
N ILE A 165 -13.81 -29.89 -13.95
CA ILE A 165 -12.37 -29.59 -14.01
C ILE A 165 -11.84 -30.05 -15.36
N ILE A 166 -11.28 -29.13 -16.14
CA ILE A 166 -10.71 -29.42 -17.46
C ILE A 166 -9.18 -29.52 -17.44
N SER A 167 -8.52 -28.86 -16.48
CA SER A 167 -7.08 -29.00 -16.26
C SER A 167 -6.65 -28.44 -14.91
N GLU A 168 -5.51 -28.89 -14.40
CA GLU A 168 -4.86 -28.37 -13.21
C GLU A 168 -3.67 -27.49 -13.60
N HIS A 169 -3.48 -26.39 -12.89
CA HIS A 169 -2.41 -25.43 -13.14
C HIS A 169 -1.72 -25.04 -11.85
N THR A 170 -0.43 -24.78 -11.94
CA THR A 170 0.35 -24.10 -10.90
C THR A 170 0.58 -22.65 -11.32
N VAL A 171 0.69 -21.78 -10.32
CA VAL A 171 1.01 -20.37 -10.48
C VAL A 171 2.16 -19.98 -9.56
N THR A 172 3.21 -19.40 -10.13
CA THR A 172 4.28 -18.72 -9.38
C THR A 172 4.03 -17.22 -9.42
N SER A 173 3.82 -16.62 -8.25
CA SER A 173 3.54 -15.20 -8.08
C SER A 173 4.74 -14.46 -7.49
N LEU A 174 5.16 -13.39 -8.15
CA LEU A 174 6.19 -12.47 -7.70
C LEU A 174 5.60 -11.06 -7.57
N PRO A 175 6.02 -10.28 -6.56
CA PRO A 175 5.74 -8.85 -6.54
C PRO A 175 6.25 -8.19 -7.84
N CYS A 176 5.44 -7.30 -8.38
CA CYS A 176 5.82 -6.41 -9.48
C CYS A 176 5.73 -4.98 -8.94
N VAL A 177 6.87 -4.29 -8.83
CA VAL A 177 6.95 -2.93 -8.25
C VAL A 177 7.45 -1.92 -9.29
N PRO A 178 6.72 -1.73 -10.41
CA PRO A 178 7.17 -0.84 -11.46
C PRO A 178 6.89 0.63 -11.08
N GLY A 179 7.60 1.55 -11.72
CA GLY A 179 7.38 2.99 -11.56
C GLY A 179 7.79 3.54 -10.18
N ASN A 180 7.37 4.79 -9.93
CA ASN A 180 7.72 5.56 -8.74
C ASN A 180 6.47 5.85 -7.88
N PRO A 181 6.34 5.28 -6.67
CA PRO A 181 5.20 5.53 -5.79
C PRO A 181 5.02 7.01 -5.46
N GLY A 182 3.77 7.45 -5.36
CA GLY A 182 3.38 8.79 -4.91
C GLY A 182 2.67 8.79 -3.55
N ALA A 183 2.30 9.96 -3.06
CA ALA A 183 1.53 10.12 -1.83
C ALA A 183 0.01 9.96 -2.07
N VAL A 184 -0.41 8.86 -2.70
CA VAL A 184 -1.84 8.54 -2.95
C VAL A 184 -2.27 7.38 -2.06
N PHE A 185 -3.25 7.61 -1.19
CA PHE A 185 -3.69 6.62 -0.19
C PHE A 185 -5.21 6.41 -0.29
N GLU A 186 -5.65 5.87 -1.41
CA GLU A 186 -7.07 5.67 -1.74
C GLU A 186 -7.54 4.23 -1.47
N LYS A 187 -8.83 4.00 -1.69
CA LYS A 187 -9.43 2.66 -1.69
C LYS A 187 -8.67 1.74 -2.63
N ILE A 188 -8.33 0.54 -2.15
CA ILE A 188 -7.60 -0.45 -2.95
C ILE A 188 -8.53 -1.05 -3.99
N GLU A 189 -8.14 -0.99 -5.25
CA GLU A 189 -8.89 -1.55 -6.39
C GLU A 189 -7.93 -2.31 -7.31
N ALA A 190 -8.40 -3.35 -8.02
CA ALA A 190 -7.62 -4.03 -9.05
C ALA A 190 -8.26 -3.79 -10.42
N PRO A 191 -8.02 -2.63 -11.05
CA PRO A 191 -8.80 -2.20 -12.21
C PRO A 191 -8.48 -2.96 -13.50
N TYR A 192 -7.26 -3.51 -13.64
CA TYR A 192 -6.82 -4.15 -14.88
C TYR A 192 -6.08 -5.46 -14.63
N LEU A 193 -6.27 -6.39 -15.56
CA LEU A 193 -5.48 -7.60 -15.73
C LEU A 193 -4.79 -7.55 -17.09
N TYR A 194 -3.48 -7.74 -17.11
CA TYR A 194 -2.72 -7.89 -18.34
C TYR A 194 -2.32 -9.36 -18.51
N ILE A 195 -2.47 -9.87 -19.72
CA ILE A 195 -2.30 -11.27 -20.10
C ILE A 195 -1.22 -11.32 -21.16
N TYR A 196 -0.28 -12.26 -21.01
CA TYR A 196 0.88 -12.39 -21.88
C TYR A 196 1.09 -13.84 -22.32
N ASN A 197 1.62 -14.02 -23.54
CA ASN A 197 2.05 -15.33 -24.03
C ASN A 197 3.53 -15.67 -23.72
N GLY A 198 4.29 -14.71 -23.19
CA GLY A 198 5.66 -14.93 -22.74
C GLY A 198 5.78 -15.18 -21.24
N ALA A 199 7.02 -15.25 -20.76
CA ALA A 199 7.35 -15.51 -19.36
C ALA A 199 7.05 -14.30 -18.46
N ALA A 200 6.79 -14.54 -17.17
CA ALA A 200 6.52 -13.45 -16.21
C ALA A 200 7.76 -12.60 -15.87
N GLY A 201 8.96 -13.07 -16.24
CA GLY A 201 10.24 -12.47 -15.85
C GLY A 201 10.61 -12.74 -14.40
N THR A 202 11.91 -12.74 -14.09
CA THR A 202 12.44 -13.27 -12.82
C THR A 202 12.70 -12.22 -11.73
N SER A 203 12.87 -10.95 -12.08
CA SER A 203 13.10 -9.87 -11.10
C SER A 203 11.83 -9.07 -10.81
N ILE A 204 11.72 -8.43 -9.64
CA ILE A 204 10.50 -7.69 -9.26
C ILE A 204 10.20 -6.45 -10.13
N ASN A 205 11.18 -5.98 -10.91
CA ASN A 205 11.04 -4.86 -11.83
C ASN A 205 10.81 -5.31 -13.29
N ALA A 206 11.10 -6.57 -13.61
CA ALA A 206 10.87 -7.10 -14.94
C ALA A 206 9.36 -7.28 -15.19
N LEU A 207 8.89 -6.78 -16.31
CA LEU A 207 7.54 -7.04 -16.79
C LEU A 207 7.49 -8.40 -17.51
N PRO A 208 6.30 -9.02 -17.62
CA PRO A 208 6.11 -10.14 -18.51
C PRO A 208 6.47 -9.82 -19.96
N THR A 209 6.85 -10.84 -20.73
CA THR A 209 7.27 -10.70 -22.13
C THR A 209 6.22 -11.22 -23.12
N GLY A 210 6.44 -10.96 -24.42
CA GLY A 210 5.59 -11.46 -25.50
C GLY A 210 4.46 -10.50 -25.89
N THR A 211 3.48 -11.03 -26.61
CA THR A 211 2.24 -10.32 -26.96
C THR A 211 1.44 -10.05 -25.69
N GLU A 212 0.86 -8.86 -25.58
CA GLU A 212 0.01 -8.43 -24.47
C GLU A 212 -1.45 -8.33 -24.92
N SER A 213 -2.37 -8.69 -24.03
CA SER A 213 -3.78 -8.27 -24.06
C SER A 213 -4.17 -7.75 -22.67
N SER A 214 -4.97 -6.70 -22.61
CA SER A 214 -5.48 -6.14 -21.35
C SER A 214 -6.99 -6.31 -21.23
N VAL A 215 -7.46 -6.47 -19.99
CA VAL A 215 -8.87 -6.67 -19.65
C VAL A 215 -9.19 -5.87 -18.39
N ASN A 216 -10.32 -5.15 -18.39
CA ASN A 216 -10.80 -4.42 -17.24
C ASN A 216 -11.50 -5.36 -16.24
N SER A 217 -11.46 -5.02 -14.96
CA SER A 217 -12.32 -5.72 -14.00
C SER A 217 -13.78 -5.42 -14.29
N VAL A 218 -14.60 -6.47 -14.29
CA VAL A 218 -16.06 -6.34 -14.46
C VAL A 218 -16.74 -6.20 -13.10
N VAL A 219 -16.18 -6.84 -12.07
CA VAL A 219 -16.72 -6.83 -10.71
C VAL A 219 -15.56 -6.72 -9.71
N THR A 220 -15.60 -5.70 -8.86
CA THR A 220 -14.73 -5.56 -7.69
C THR A 220 -15.57 -5.61 -6.42
N THR A 221 -15.22 -6.50 -5.50
CA THR A 221 -15.89 -6.71 -4.20
C THR A 221 -14.86 -6.72 -3.07
N TYR A 222 -15.35 -6.59 -1.84
CA TYR A 222 -14.52 -6.62 -0.64
C TYR A 222 -15.05 -7.73 0.28
N PRO A 223 -14.64 -9.01 0.06
CA PRO A 223 -15.16 -10.14 0.82
C PRO A 223 -14.94 -10.00 2.33
N THR A 224 -13.85 -9.33 2.70
CA THR A 224 -13.56 -8.91 4.07
C THR A 224 -13.17 -7.44 4.09
N GLN A 225 -13.14 -6.83 5.27
CA GLN A 225 -12.65 -5.45 5.41
C GLN A 225 -11.17 -5.29 5.00
N THR A 226 -10.42 -6.39 4.91
CA THR A 226 -8.99 -6.42 4.60
C THR A 226 -8.67 -7.25 3.35
N SER A 227 -9.64 -7.41 2.45
CA SER A 227 -9.42 -8.02 1.14
C SER A 227 -10.19 -7.35 0.02
N VAL A 228 -9.64 -7.42 -1.19
CA VAL A 228 -10.29 -7.01 -2.42
C VAL A 228 -10.28 -8.19 -3.39
N LYS A 229 -11.44 -8.48 -3.96
CA LYS A 229 -11.63 -9.54 -4.94
C LYS A 229 -12.12 -8.95 -6.25
N SER A 230 -11.41 -9.25 -7.34
CA SER A 230 -11.75 -8.76 -8.67
C SER A 230 -11.92 -9.90 -9.66
N VAL A 231 -12.98 -9.81 -10.46
CA VAL A 231 -13.29 -10.73 -11.56
C VAL A 231 -13.03 -10.01 -12.88
N PHE A 232 -12.30 -10.68 -13.77
CA PHE A 232 -11.97 -10.21 -15.11
C PHE A 232 -12.58 -11.17 -16.12
N SER A 233 -13.53 -10.70 -16.92
CA SER A 233 -14.19 -11.51 -17.95
C SER A 233 -13.54 -11.23 -19.31
N ILE A 234 -13.19 -12.31 -20.00
CA ILE A 234 -12.57 -12.30 -21.31
C ILE A 234 -13.59 -12.85 -22.31
N ASP A 235 -14.07 -11.98 -23.19
CA ASP A 235 -15.05 -12.32 -24.21
C ASP A 235 -14.43 -13.10 -25.40
N LEU A 236 -15.29 -13.54 -26.32
CA LEU A 236 -14.93 -14.35 -27.49
C LEU A 236 -13.91 -13.66 -28.42
N THR A 237 -13.83 -12.33 -28.41
CA THR A 237 -12.96 -11.55 -29.32
C THR A 237 -11.63 -11.13 -28.71
N SER A 238 -11.40 -11.40 -27.42
CA SER A 238 -10.28 -10.82 -26.66
C SER A 238 -9.36 -11.92 -26.11
N ALA A 239 -8.06 -11.61 -26.03
CA ALA A 239 -7.01 -12.51 -25.53
C ALA A 239 -7.10 -13.94 -26.10
N ASN A 240 -7.37 -14.08 -27.40
CA ASN A 240 -7.38 -15.39 -28.08
C ASN A 240 -5.95 -15.83 -28.37
N MET A 241 -5.28 -16.31 -27.32
CA MET A 241 -3.86 -16.65 -27.33
C MET A 241 -3.53 -17.63 -26.22
N GLN A 242 -2.27 -18.05 -26.16
CA GLN A 242 -1.72 -18.71 -24.99
C GLN A 242 -1.51 -17.69 -23.86
N HIS A 243 -2.07 -17.96 -22.69
CA HIS A 243 -1.85 -17.25 -21.44
C HIS A 243 -0.74 -17.98 -20.68
N LYS A 244 0.49 -17.48 -20.77
CA LYS A 244 1.65 -18.01 -20.07
C LYS A 244 1.95 -17.24 -18.80
N SER A 245 1.71 -15.92 -18.81
CA SER A 245 1.85 -15.10 -17.62
C SER A 245 0.81 -13.99 -17.56
N LEU A 246 0.58 -13.52 -16.34
CA LEU A 246 -0.41 -12.51 -16.00
C LEU A 246 0.25 -11.42 -15.17
N LYS A 247 -0.26 -10.19 -15.27
CA LYS A 247 0.08 -9.09 -14.37
C LYS A 247 -1.20 -8.43 -13.87
N LEU A 248 -1.27 -8.29 -12.55
CA LEU A 248 -2.39 -7.66 -11.86
C LEU A 248 -1.83 -6.52 -11.00
N GLY A 249 -2.30 -5.30 -11.21
CA GLY A 249 -1.91 -4.16 -10.38
C GLY A 249 -3.04 -3.67 -9.49
N TYR A 250 -2.65 -3.04 -8.38
CA TYR A 250 -3.56 -2.52 -7.37
C TYR A 250 -3.42 -1.00 -7.28
N ALA A 251 -4.49 -0.30 -7.64
CA ALA A 251 -4.61 1.15 -7.49
C ALA A 251 -4.94 1.51 -6.04
N GLY A 252 -4.72 2.78 -5.67
CA GLY A 252 -4.95 3.30 -4.31
C GLY A 252 -3.83 2.99 -3.31
N LEU A 253 -2.79 2.31 -3.79
CA LEU A 253 -1.58 1.95 -3.05
C LEU A 253 -0.39 2.79 -3.58
N PHE A 254 -0.32 4.04 -3.14
CA PHE A 254 0.66 5.07 -3.52
C PHE A 254 0.50 5.70 -4.90
N LEU A 255 -0.27 5.08 -5.80
CA LEU A 255 -0.59 5.68 -7.09
C LEU A 255 -2.00 5.32 -7.52
N ARG A 256 -2.65 6.27 -8.20
CA ARG A 256 -3.81 5.99 -9.04
C ARG A 256 -3.38 6.15 -10.49
N SER A 257 -3.31 5.05 -11.22
CA SER A 257 -2.89 5.01 -12.62
C SER A 257 -3.84 4.13 -13.39
N ASN A 258 -4.17 4.55 -14.61
CA ASN A 258 -4.88 3.72 -15.59
C ASN A 258 -3.94 2.78 -16.36
N SER A 259 -2.70 2.67 -15.91
CA SER A 259 -1.66 1.84 -16.52
C SER A 259 -1.01 0.96 -15.46
N LEU A 260 -1.03 -0.36 -15.71
CA LEU A 260 -0.34 -1.33 -14.86
C LEU A 260 1.18 -1.12 -14.84
N PHE A 261 1.76 -0.41 -15.82
CA PHE A 261 3.20 -0.13 -15.88
C PHE A 261 3.70 0.76 -14.75
N ASN A 262 2.81 1.39 -13.98
CA ASN A 262 3.21 2.33 -12.93
C ASN A 262 2.76 1.93 -11.53
N ILE A 263 1.88 0.94 -11.37
CA ILE A 263 1.32 0.58 -10.06
C ILE A 263 1.90 -0.74 -9.56
N ILE A 264 2.03 -0.83 -8.23
CA ILE A 264 2.37 -2.06 -7.54
C ILE A 264 1.37 -3.16 -7.88
N GLY A 265 1.88 -4.38 -7.98
CA GLY A 265 1.07 -5.53 -8.30
C GLY A 265 1.78 -6.83 -8.07
N TYR A 266 1.24 -7.85 -8.72
CA TYR A 266 1.82 -9.16 -8.81
C TYR A 266 1.88 -9.58 -10.27
N LYS A 267 2.97 -10.25 -10.61
CA LYS A 267 3.11 -10.97 -11.87
C LYS A 267 3.13 -12.46 -11.57
N MET A 268 2.49 -13.21 -12.43
CA MET A 268 2.14 -14.60 -12.21
C MET A 268 2.52 -15.41 -13.44
N GLU A 269 3.26 -16.50 -13.25
CA GLU A 269 3.57 -17.45 -14.32
C GLU A 269 2.73 -18.71 -14.16
N LEU A 270 2.05 -19.12 -15.25
CA LEU A 270 1.19 -20.28 -15.29
C LEU A 270 1.95 -21.50 -15.85
N THR A 271 1.79 -22.64 -15.18
CA THR A 271 2.36 -23.92 -15.64
C THR A 271 1.36 -25.09 -15.43
N PRO A 272 0.91 -25.77 -16.51
CA PRO A 272 1.12 -25.41 -17.92
C PRO A 272 0.42 -24.07 -18.28
N PRO A 273 0.75 -23.44 -19.41
CA PRO A 273 -0.01 -22.28 -19.88
C PRO A 273 -1.44 -22.66 -20.28
N ILE A 274 -2.35 -21.69 -20.28
CA ILE A 274 -3.76 -21.88 -20.69
C ILE A 274 -3.94 -21.31 -22.09
N THR A 275 -4.56 -22.03 -23.03
CA THR A 275 -4.86 -21.48 -24.37
C THR A 275 -6.34 -21.15 -24.46
N LYS A 276 -6.66 -19.91 -24.85
CA LYS A 276 -8.03 -19.47 -25.13
C LYS A 276 -8.21 -19.27 -26.64
N THR A 277 -9.33 -19.73 -27.18
CA THR A 277 -9.74 -19.46 -28.57
C THR A 277 -10.96 -18.54 -28.62
N SER A 278 -11.37 -18.18 -29.85
CA SER A 278 -12.57 -17.38 -30.09
C SER A 278 -13.89 -18.07 -29.78
N ASP A 279 -13.86 -19.36 -29.45
CA ASP A 279 -15.06 -20.16 -29.16
C ASP A 279 -15.36 -20.19 -27.64
N GLN A 280 -14.47 -19.63 -26.83
CA GLN A 280 -14.50 -19.73 -25.38
C GLN A 280 -14.59 -18.34 -24.74
N LYS A 281 -15.45 -18.21 -23.72
CA LYS A 281 -15.33 -17.14 -22.73
C LYS A 281 -14.53 -17.65 -21.55
N MET A 282 -13.77 -16.76 -20.91
CA MET A 282 -12.95 -17.11 -19.76
C MET A 282 -13.07 -16.05 -18.68
N SER A 283 -12.92 -16.43 -17.43
CA SER A 283 -12.79 -15.47 -16.34
C SER A 283 -11.63 -15.80 -15.43
N TYR A 284 -10.87 -14.78 -15.03
CA TYR A 284 -9.93 -14.89 -13.93
C TYR A 284 -10.49 -14.17 -12.71
N THR A 285 -10.32 -14.79 -11.54
CA THR A 285 -10.69 -14.21 -10.25
C THR A 285 -9.45 -14.12 -9.38
N PHE A 286 -9.19 -12.94 -8.84
CA PHE A 286 -8.08 -12.70 -7.92
C PHE A 286 -8.59 -12.11 -6.62
N GLU A 287 -7.95 -12.50 -5.52
CA GLU A 287 -8.16 -11.89 -4.23
C GLU A 287 -6.82 -11.48 -3.62
N LEU A 288 -6.72 -10.23 -3.18
CA LEU A 288 -5.62 -9.73 -2.37
C LEU A 288 -6.13 -9.49 -0.96
N SER A 289 -5.45 -10.07 0.02
CA SER A 289 -5.58 -9.71 1.42
C SER A 289 -4.39 -8.90 1.91
N TRP A 290 -4.65 -7.99 2.85
CA TRP A 290 -3.63 -7.20 3.52
C TRP A 290 -3.71 -7.31 5.04
N GLY A 291 -2.57 -7.12 5.69
CA GLY A 291 -2.44 -7.11 7.14
C GLY A 291 -1.36 -6.15 7.60
N ARG A 292 -1.13 -6.09 8.91
CA ARG A 292 -0.11 -5.23 9.53
C ARG A 292 1.27 -5.82 9.31
N TYR A 293 2.25 -4.95 9.05
CA TYR A 293 3.66 -5.27 9.22
C TYR A 293 4.03 -5.06 10.70
N SER A 294 4.73 -6.02 11.28
CA SER A 294 5.17 -6.05 12.68
C SER A 294 6.69 -5.95 12.75
#